data_AF-A0A1I6L1N3-F1
#
_entry.id   AF-A0A1I6L1N3-F1
#
_cell.length_a   1.000
_cell.length_b   1.000
_cell.length_c   1.000
_cell.angle_alpha   90.00
_cell.angle_beta   90.00
_cell.angle_gamma   90.00
#
_symmetry.space_group_name_H-M   'P 1'
#
loop_
_entity.id
_entity.type
_entity.pdbx_description
1 polymer ?
#
loop_
_entity_poly.entity_id
_entity_poly.type
_entity_poly.pdbx_seq_one_letter_code
_entity_poly.pdbx_strand_id
1 'polypeptide(L)' 'MSNRTDRLLAVLVMLMAVLVISQTTVVPRNQLLGTIGLVFGVSAIVYSLFELVEIF' A
#
# COMPACT_ATOMS: atom_id res chain seq x y z
N MET A 1 1.39 16.80 -16.66
CA MET A 1 1.62 15.72 -15.69
C MET A 1 3.08 15.29 -15.81
N SER A 2 3.84 15.35 -14.72
CA SER A 2 5.30 15.12 -14.75
C SER A 2 5.59 13.62 -14.74
N ASN A 3 6.55 13.17 -15.55
CA ASN A 3 7.04 11.78 -15.63
C ASN A 3 7.40 11.19 -14.24
N ARG A 4 7.68 12.04 -13.25
CA ARG A 4 7.88 11.65 -11.84
C ARG A 4 6.58 11.21 -11.16
N THR A 5 5.49 11.96 -11.35
CA THR A 5 4.20 11.70 -10.71
C THR A 5 3.59 10.39 -11.23
N ASP A 6 3.70 10.14 -12.54
CA ASP A 6 3.21 8.90 -13.15
C ASP A 6 4.00 7.67 -12.66
N ARG A 7 5.32 7.82 -12.45
CA ARG A 7 6.16 6.76 -11.86
C ARG A 7 5.81 6.48 -10.41
N LEU A 8 5.57 7.50 -9.60
CA LEU A 8 5.14 7.34 -8.21
C LEU A 8 3.78 6.66 -8.12
N LEU A 9 2.82 7.05 -8.98
CA LEU A 9 1.52 6.41 -9.07
C LEU A 9 1.64 4.92 -9.45
N ALA A 10 2.47 4.59 -10.45
CA ALA A 10 2.69 3.21 -10.88
C ALA A 10 3.29 2.34 -9.76
N VAL A 11 4.23 2.88 -8.99
CA VAL A 11 4.81 2.19 -7.83
C VAL A 11 3.76 1.98 -6.74
N LEU A 12 2.95 2.99 -6.45
CA LEU A 12 1.87 2.91 -5.47
C LEU A 12 0.86 1.80 -5.84
N VAL A 13 0.47 1.74 -7.12
CA VAL A 13 -0.46 0.71 -7.63
C VAL A 13 0.15 -0.69 -7.50
N MET A 14 1.44 -0.86 -7.81
CA MET A 14 2.12 -2.15 -7.62
C MET A 14 2.15 -2.58 -6.15
N LEU A 15 2.46 -1.65 -5.24
CA LEU A 15 2.49 -1.94 -3.80
C LEU A 15 1.10 -2.33 -3.27
N MET A 16 0.06 -1.61 -3.68
CA MET A 16 -1.33 -1.96 -3.39
C MET A 16 -1.71 -3.35 -3.90
N ALA A 17 -1.33 -3.68 -5.15
CA ALA A 17 -1.63 -4.99 -5.73
C ALA A 17 -0.95 -6.13 -4.94
N VAL A 18 0.33 -5.95 -4.57
CA VAL A 18 1.06 -6.94 -3.75
C VAL A 18 0.42 -7.09 -2.37
N LEU A 19 0.00 -6.00 -1.73
CA LEU A 19 -0.70 -6.03 -0.45
C LEU A 19 -2.01 -6.80 -0.54
N VAL A 20 -2.83 -6.54 -1.57
CA VAL A 20 -4.11 -7.23 -1.79
C VAL A 20 -3.89 -8.73 -2.05
N ILE A 21 -2.89 -9.09 -2.86
CA ILE A 21 -2.56 -10.50 -3.14
C ILE A 21 -2.05 -11.19 -1.86
N SER A 22 -1.20 -10.53 -1.08
CA SER A 22 -0.69 -11.06 0.19
C SER A 22 -1.81 -11.27 1.21
N GLN A 23 -2.76 -10.34 1.30
CA GLN A 23 -3.92 -10.51 2.17
C GLN A 23 -4.82 -11.64 1.68
N THR A 24 -5.19 -11.70 0.41
CA THR A 24 -6.10 -12.73 -0.11
C THR A 24 -5.52 -14.15 -0.07
N THR A 25 -4.19 -14.31 -0.15
CA THR A 25 -3.52 -15.62 -0.10
C THR A 25 -3.23 -16.11 1.32
N VAL A 26 -3.00 -15.22 2.27
CA VAL A 26 -2.60 -15.59 3.66
C VAL A 26 -3.78 -15.54 4.64
N VAL A 27 -4.76 -14.66 4.43
CA VAL A 27 -5.91 -14.43 5.33
C VAL A 27 -6.78 -15.67 5.59
N PRO A 28 -7.13 -16.52 4.61
CA PRO A 28 -8.01 -17.66 4.92
C PRO A 28 -7.34 -18.74 5.79
N ARG A 29 -6.00 -18.73 5.90
CA ARG A 29 -5.24 -19.74 6.64
C ARG A 29 -4.70 -19.26 8.00
N ASN A 30 -4.51 -17.95 8.19
CA ASN A 30 -3.98 -17.39 9.44
C ASN A 30 -4.45 -15.94 9.69
N GLN A 31 -5.48 -15.76 10.52
CA GLN A 31 -6.07 -14.45 10.87
C GLN A 31 -5.06 -13.44 11.43
N LEU A 32 -4.03 -13.91 12.15
CA LEU A 32 -2.98 -13.04 12.69
C LEU A 32 -2.19 -12.34 11.58
N LEU A 33 -1.81 -13.07 10.53
CA LEU A 33 -1.06 -12.51 9.40
C LEU A 33 -1.92 -11.55 8.57
N GLY A 34 -3.22 -11.83 8.45
CA GLY A 34 -4.18 -10.91 7.84
C GLY A 34 -4.28 -9.57 8.58
N THR A 35 -4.35 -9.63 9.91
CA THR A 35 -4.44 -8.44 10.77
C THR A 35 -3.16 -7.61 10.70
N ILE A 36 -2.00 -8.26 10.75
CA ILE A 36 -0.70 -7.60 10.60
C ILE A 36 -0.61 -6.91 9.23
N GLY A 37 -0.98 -7.61 8.15
CA GLY A 37 -1.00 -7.04 6.80
C GLY A 37 -1.92 -5.83 6.64
N LEU A 38 -3.06 -5.81 7.35
CA LEU A 38 -3.95 -4.65 7.38
C LEU A 38 -3.33 -3.46 8.12
N VAL A 39 -2.75 -3.68 9.31
CA VAL A 39 -2.11 -2.61 10.09
C VAL A 39 -0.96 -1.97 9.31
N PHE A 40 -0.07 -2.78 8.74
CA PHE A 40 1.04 -2.28 7.95
C PHE A 40 0.57 -1.59 6.66
N GLY A 41 -0.39 -2.17 5.94
CA GLY A 41 -0.96 -1.55 4.74
C GLY A 41 -1.60 -0.19 5.01
N VAL A 42 -2.39 -0.06 6.09
CA VAL A 42 -3.00 1.21 6.49
C VAL A 42 -1.93 2.24 6.85
N SER A 43 -0.90 1.87 7.61
CA SER A 43 0.18 2.80 7.98
C SER A 43 0.95 3.31 6.75
N ALA A 44 1.20 2.45 5.76
CA ALA A 44 1.86 2.83 4.52
C ALA A 44 1.02 3.82 3.69
N ILE A 45 -0.30 3.61 3.60
CA ILE A 45 -1.21 4.53 2.91
C ILE A 45 -1.21 5.90 3.59
N VAL A 46 -1.30 5.93 4.93
CA VAL A 46 -1.27 7.19 5.70
C VAL A 46 0.05 7.93 5.50
N TYR A 47 1.19 7.22 5.52
CA TYR A 47 2.49 7.81 5.24
C TYR A 47 2.57 8.41 3.84
N SER A 48 2.14 7.67 2.81
CA SER A 48 2.12 8.17 1.43
C SER A 48 1.20 9.38 1.24
N LEU A 49 0.09 9.46 1.98
CA LEU A 49 -0.78 10.64 1.98
C LEU A 49 -0.09 11.85 2.62
N PHE A 50 0.61 11.67 3.74
CA PHE A 50 1.40 12.73 4.37
C PHE A 50 2.48 13.27 3.44
N GLU A 51 3.24 12.37 2.81
CA GLU A 51 4.29 12.72 1.86
C GLU A 51 3.71 13.49 0.65
N LEU A 52 2.54 13.08 0.15
CA LEU A 52 1.85 13.79 -0.93
C LEU A 52 1.41 15.21 -0.54
N VAL A 53 0.97 15.40 0.71
CA VAL A 53 0.58 16.73 1.24
C VAL A 53 1.81 17.62 1.45
N GLU A 54 2.92 17.07 1.94
CA GLU A 54 4.15 17.84 2.18
C GLU A 54 4.84 18.27 0.88
N ILE A 55 4.65 17.52 -0.21
CA ILE A 55 5.16 17.85 -1.54
C ILE A 55 4.36 19.00 -2.19
N PHE A 56 3.15 19.31 -1.72
CA PHE A 56 2.24 20.31 -2.30
C PHE A 56 2.22 21.63 -1.50
#